data_AF-A0AAX1FMC0-F1
#
_entry.id   AF-A0AAX1FMC0-F1
#
_cell.length_a   1.000
_cell.length_b   1.000
_cell.length_c   1.000
_cell.angle_alpha   90.00
_cell.angle_beta   90.00
_cell.angle_gamma   90.00
#
_symmetry.space_group_name_H-M   'P 1'
#
loop_
_entity.id
_entity.type
_entity.pdbx_description
1 polymer ?
#
loop_
_entity_poly.entity_id
_entity_poly.type
_entity_poly.pdbx_seq_one_letter_code
_entity_poly.pdbx_strand_id
1 'polypeptide(L)'
;MKRYEAVKLEFYFDRDCGFCQVSAGVLSRLCPGTHIVPATPGASYVGKNISHSAVARINNSWYQGANAIASILESGGRNSGLRFLGRALKNPVLAPFAGIVYRVIALNRHRLGPLVGAKSCRLDH
;
A
#
# COMPACT_ATOMS: atom_id res chain seq x y z
N MET A 1 12.75 28.24 15.22
CA MET A 1 12.58 27.26 14.12
C MET A 1 12.22 25.90 14.72
N LYS A 2 10.95 25.47 14.66
CA LYS A 2 10.57 24.10 15.05
C LYS A 2 11.17 23.15 14.02
N ARG A 3 12.11 22.31 14.43
CA ARG A 3 12.45 21.10 13.67
C ARG A 3 11.17 20.26 13.66
N TYR A 4 10.42 20.32 12.56
CA TYR A 4 9.40 19.32 12.31
C TYR A 4 10.16 17.99 12.22
N GLU A 5 10.01 17.16 13.25
CA GLU A 5 10.47 15.78 13.18
C GLU A 5 9.76 15.16 11.98
N ALA A 6 10.53 14.91 10.91
CA ALA A 6 9.96 14.47 9.66
C ALA A 6 9.26 13.14 9.91
N VAL A 7 7.97 13.07 9.60
CA VAL A 7 7.19 11.84 9.76
C VAL A 7 7.89 10.76 8.96
N LYS A 8 8.34 9.70 9.64
CA LYS A 8 9.02 8.59 8.99
C LYS A 8 7.98 7.64 8.42
N LEU A 9 7.88 7.62 7.09
CA LEU A 9 6.95 6.79 6.35
C LEU A 9 7.72 5.67 5.65
N GLU A 10 7.49 4.43 6.07
CA GLU A 10 8.07 3.26 5.43
C GLU A 10 6.95 2.35 4.92
N PHE A 11 7.08 1.87 3.69
CA PHE A 11 6.14 0.92 3.09
C PHE A 11 6.90 -0.30 2.61
N TYR A 12 6.56 -1.44 3.19
CA TYR A 12 7.15 -2.73 2.92
C TYR A 12 6.22 -3.53 2.01
N PHE A 13 6.80 -4.11 0.96
CA PHE A 13 6.07 -4.94 0.02
C PHE A 13 6.87 -6.22 -0.32
N ASP A 14 6.17 -7.27 -0.73
CA ASP A 14 6.81 -8.52 -1.15
C ASP A 14 7.60 -8.29 -2.44
N ARG A 15 8.92 -8.47 -2.36
CA ARG A 15 9.83 -8.23 -3.47
C ARG A 15 9.61 -9.18 -4.63
N ASP A 16 9.07 -10.38 -4.40
CA ASP A 16 8.88 -11.39 -5.43
C ASP A 16 7.50 -11.27 -6.10
N CYS A 17 6.64 -10.38 -5.59
CA CYS A 17 5.34 -10.08 -6.15
C CYS A 17 5.40 -8.88 -7.12
N GLY A 18 5.25 -9.15 -8.42
CA GLY A 18 5.24 -8.10 -9.45
C GLY A 18 4.11 -7.08 -9.28
N PHE A 19 2.96 -7.49 -8.76
CA PHE A 19 1.84 -6.58 -8.46
C PHE A 19 2.21 -5.61 -7.32
N CYS A 20 2.87 -6.13 -6.28
CA CYS A 20 3.36 -5.34 -5.16
C CYS A 20 4.40 -4.32 -5.61
N GLN A 21 5.34 -4.71 -6.48
CA GLN A 21 6.34 -3.80 -7.06
C GLN A 21 5.70 -2.63 -7.82
N VAL A 22 4.76 -2.92 -8.73
CA VAL A 22 4.06 -1.87 -9.50
C VAL A 22 3.27 -0.95 -8.57
N SER A 23 2.54 -1.53 -7.61
CA SER A 23 1.75 -0.77 -6.64
C SER A 23 2.62 0.13 -5.76
N ALA A 24 3.77 -0.38 -5.28
CA ALA A 24 4.75 0.39 -4.51
C ALA A 24 5.36 1.52 -5.36
N GLY A 25 5.63 1.28 -6.64
CA GLY A 25 6.08 2.30 -7.59
C GLY A 25 5.05 3.42 -7.76
N VAL A 26 3.77 3.10 -7.92
CA VAL A 26 2.70 4.11 -7.95
C VAL A 26 2.62 4.87 -6.62
N LEU A 27 2.68 4.16 -5.49
CA LEU A 27 2.62 4.77 -4.17
C LEU A 27 3.78 5.75 -3.93
N SER A 28 5.00 5.43 -4.40
CA SER A 28 6.16 6.32 -4.31
C SER A 28 5.96 7.64 -5.05
N ARG A 29 5.25 7.62 -6.20
CA ARG A 29 4.94 8.83 -6.98
C ARG A 29 3.84 9.67 -6.32
N LEU A 30 2.87 9.01 -5.67
CA LEU A 30 1.79 9.67 -4.94
C LEU A 30 2.26 10.23 -3.59
N CYS A 31 3.24 9.58 -2.96
CA CYS A 31 3.80 9.92 -1.66
C CYS A 31 5.35 9.94 -1.74
N PRO A 32 5.97 10.99 -2.30
CA PRO A 32 7.41 11.04 -2.54
C PRO A 32 8.27 11.03 -1.27
N GLY A 33 7.67 11.34 -0.11
CA GLY A 33 8.34 11.22 1.20
C GLY A 33 8.32 9.82 1.81
N THR A 34 7.72 8.83 1.13
CA THR A 34 7.63 7.45 1.63
C THR A 34 8.86 6.64 1.21
N HIS A 35 9.52 6.05 2.19
CA HIS A 35 10.59 5.10 1.97
C HIS A 35 10.02 3.72 1.61
N ILE A 36 10.21 3.31 0.36
CA ILE A 36 9.72 2.05 -0.18
C ILE A 36 10.78 0.97 0.06
N VAL A 37 10.43 -0.07 0.82
CA VAL A 37 11.34 -1.13 1.25
C VAL A 37 10.90 -2.48 0.66
N PRO A 38 11.62 -3.05 -0.32
CA PRO A 38 11.37 -4.42 -0.73
C PRO A 38 11.72 -5.38 0.42
N ALA A 39 10.81 -6.30 0.75
CA ALA A 39 10.99 -7.29 1.79
C ALA A 39 10.77 -8.71 1.26
N THR A 40 11.35 -9.69 1.93
CA THR A 40 11.08 -11.12 1.72
C THR A 40 10.26 -11.67 2.89
N PRO A 41 9.44 -12.71 2.67
CA PRO A 41 8.91 -13.53 3.75
C PRO A 41 10.01 -14.00 4.70
N GLY A 42 9.72 -14.10 5.99
CA GLY A 42 10.70 -14.47 7.00
C GLY A 42 10.22 -14.26 8.43
N ALA A 43 11.09 -14.53 9.41
CA ALA A 43 10.73 -14.49 10.84
C ALA A 43 10.51 -13.08 11.41
N SER A 44 10.88 -12.02 10.69
CA SER A 44 10.66 -10.63 11.11
C SER A 44 9.17 -10.27 11.11
N TYR A 45 8.77 -9.23 11.86
CA TYR A 45 7.39 -8.75 11.85
C TYR A 45 6.89 -8.46 10.43
N VAL A 46 7.72 -7.81 9.62
CA VAL A 46 7.41 -7.54 8.21
C VAL A 46 7.29 -8.86 7.45
N GLY A 47 8.26 -9.76 7.56
CA GLY A 47 8.29 -11.04 6.84
C GLY A 47 7.12 -11.97 7.14
N LYS A 48 6.56 -11.94 8.36
CA LYS A 48 5.37 -12.73 8.73
C LYS A 48 4.08 -12.18 8.10
N ASN A 49 4.01 -10.88 7.88
CA ASN A 49 2.80 -10.21 7.40
C ASN A 49 2.81 -9.97 5.88
N ILE A 50 4.00 -9.88 5.27
CA ILE A 50 4.19 -9.56 3.85
C ILE A 50 3.56 -10.60 2.92
N SER A 51 3.54 -11.88 3.33
CA SER A 51 2.99 -12.99 2.56
C SER A 51 1.47 -12.90 2.37
N HIS A 52 0.78 -12.20 3.28
CA HIS A 52 -0.67 -12.06 3.24
C HIS A 52 -1.13 -10.63 2.91
N SER A 53 -0.31 -9.61 3.21
CA SER A 53 -0.69 -8.22 3.04
C SER A 53 0.51 -7.27 3.02
N ALA A 54 0.37 -6.11 2.35
CA ALA A 54 1.39 -5.06 2.40
C ALA A 54 1.48 -4.45 3.81
N VAL A 55 2.67 -4.02 4.23
CA VAL A 55 2.91 -3.50 5.59
C VAL A 55 3.42 -2.07 5.51
N ALA A 56 2.89 -1.16 6.32
CA ALA A 56 3.43 0.18 6.47
C ALA A 56 3.87 0.43 7.91
N ARG A 57 4.91 1.24 8.07
CA ARG A 57 5.33 1.80 9.34
C ARG A 57 5.28 3.32 9.24
N ILE A 58 4.55 3.94 10.16
CA ILE A 58 4.48 5.39 10.30
C ILE A 58 5.01 5.71 11.69
N ASN A 59 6.19 6.32 11.75
CA ASN A 59 6.96 6.47 12.98
C ASN A 59 7.14 5.12 13.70
N ASN A 60 6.41 4.87 14.79
CA ASN A 60 6.45 3.63 15.56
C ASN A 60 5.16 2.79 15.47
N SER A 61 4.22 3.17 14.60
CA SER A 61 2.95 2.46 14.41
C SER A 61 2.97 1.62 13.14
N TRP A 62 2.51 0.38 13.25
CA TRP A 62 2.41 -0.56 12.13
C TRP A 62 0.99 -0.64 11.59
N TYR A 63 0.88 -0.71 10.28
CA TYR A 63 -0.37 -0.86 9.55
C TYR A 63 -0.23 -1.96 8.50
N GLN A 64 -1.33 -2.63 8.15
CA GLN A 64 -1.32 -3.78 7.24
C GLN A 64 -2.43 -3.67 6.20
N GLY A 65 -2.26 -4.36 5.07
CA GLY A 65 -3.25 -4.44 3.99
C GLY A 65 -3.66 -3.08 3.44
N ALA A 66 -4.97 -2.90 3.23
CA ALA A 66 -5.52 -1.63 2.73
C ALA A 66 -5.22 -0.44 3.66
N ASN A 67 -5.17 -0.70 4.98
CA ASN A 67 -4.87 0.34 5.98
C ASN A 67 -3.42 0.83 5.88
N ALA A 68 -2.49 0.01 5.40
CA ALA A 68 -1.10 0.43 5.14
C ALA A 68 -1.06 1.53 4.07
N ILE A 69 -1.71 1.29 2.94
CA ILE A 69 -1.76 2.26 1.82
C ILE A 69 -2.54 3.52 2.23
N ALA A 70 -3.70 3.35 2.88
CA ALA A 70 -4.52 4.47 3.33
C ALA A 70 -3.77 5.38 4.31
N SER A 71 -3.03 4.81 5.26
CA SER A 71 -2.26 5.57 6.25
C SER A 71 -1.07 6.30 5.63
N ILE A 72 -0.40 5.69 4.64
CA ILE A 72 0.67 6.34 3.87
C ILE A 72 0.12 7.49 3.00
N LEU A 73 -1.04 7.32 2.37
CA LEU A 73 -1.68 8.38 1.59
C LEU A 73 -2.10 9.55 2.48
N GLU A 74 -2.69 9.27 3.65
CA GLU A 74 -3.12 10.26 4.63
C GLU A 74 -1.93 11.10 5.12
N SER A 75 -0.81 10.46 5.43
CA SER A 75 0.35 11.10 6.05
C SER A 75 1.33 11.70 5.03
N GLY A 76 1.50 11.04 3.89
CA GLY A 76 2.56 11.32 2.91
C GLY A 76 2.07 11.77 1.54
N GLY A 77 0.76 11.88 1.31
CA GLY A 77 0.20 12.28 0.03
C GLY A 77 0.77 13.62 -0.44
N ARG A 78 1.20 13.68 -1.71
CA ARG A 78 1.81 14.86 -2.33
C ARG A 78 0.91 16.10 -2.28
N ASN A 79 -0.41 15.91 -2.33
CA ASN A 79 -1.43 16.97 -2.35
C ASN A 79 -2.48 16.71 -1.28
N SER A 80 -3.16 17.76 -0.81
CA SER A 80 -4.23 17.67 0.21
C SER A 80 -5.36 16.71 -0.16
N GLY A 81 -5.68 16.58 -1.46
CA GLY A 81 -6.68 15.63 -1.94
C GLY A 81 -6.28 14.16 -1.72
N LEU A 82 -5.00 13.81 -1.86
CA LEU A 82 -4.52 12.45 -1.59
C LEU A 82 -4.52 12.13 -0.10
N ARG A 83 -4.23 13.13 0.73
CA ARG A 83 -4.32 12.99 2.19
C ARG A 83 -5.76 12.75 2.63
N PHE A 84 -6.68 13.51 2.05
CA PHE A 84 -8.11 13.30 2.28
C PHE A 84 -8.57 11.93 1.80
N LEU A 85 -8.12 11.47 0.62
CA LEU A 85 -8.40 10.11 0.12
C LEU A 85 -7.89 9.04 1.08
N GLY A 86 -6.68 9.17 1.62
CA GLY A 86 -6.15 8.24 2.63
C GLY A 86 -7.04 8.19 3.89
N ARG A 87 -7.51 9.35 4.37
CA ARG A 87 -8.43 9.42 5.50
C ARG A 87 -9.82 8.87 5.18
N ALA A 88 -10.30 9.08 3.96
CA ALA A 88 -11.56 8.54 3.47
C ALA A 88 -11.53 7.01 3.36
N LEU A 89 -10.42 6.43 2.89
CA LEU A 89 -10.22 4.98 2.80
C LEU A 89 -10.20 4.28 4.16
N LYS A 90 -9.85 4.99 5.23
CA LYS A 90 -9.96 4.49 6.62
C LYS A 90 -11.39 4.49 7.15
N ASN A 91 -12.31 5.24 6.54
CA ASN A 91 -13.67 5.33 7.03
C ASN A 91 -14.51 4.12 6.56
N PRO A 92 -14.95 3.23 7.47
CA PRO A 92 -15.75 2.06 7.12
C PRO A 92 -17.09 2.41 6.46
N VAL A 93 -17.58 3.65 6.60
CA VAL A 93 -18.80 4.15 5.93
C VAL A 93 -18.61 4.28 4.41
N LEU A 94 -17.38 4.49 3.94
CA LEU A 94 -17.05 4.55 2.51
C LEU A 94 -16.64 3.19 1.92
N ALA A 95 -16.56 2.15 2.77
CA ALA A 95 -16.30 0.77 2.35
C ALA A 95 -17.27 0.22 1.28
N PRO A 96 -18.59 0.52 1.26
CA PRO A 96 -19.46 0.07 0.17
C PRO A 96 -19.11 0.73 -1.18
N PHE A 97 -18.75 2.02 -1.18
CA PHE A 97 -18.32 2.71 -2.41
C PHE A 97 -16.95 2.21 -2.89
N ALA A 98 -16.02 1.98 -1.97
CA ALA A 98 -14.76 1.31 -2.27
C ALA A 98 -14.98 -0.13 -2.77
N GLY A 99 -15.99 -0.83 -2.25
CA GLY A 99 -16.39 -2.16 -2.68
C GLY A 99 -16.92 -2.17 -4.12
N ILE A 100 -17.64 -1.14 -4.55
CA ILE A 100 -18.08 -0.99 -5.94
C ILE A 100 -16.88 -0.74 -6.86
N VAL A 101 -16.00 0.20 -6.51
CA VAL A 101 -14.76 0.46 -7.27
C VAL A 101 -13.88 -0.78 -7.33
N TYR A 102 -13.70 -1.46 -6.19
CA TYR A 102 -12.97 -2.71 -6.10
C TYR A 102 -13.63 -3.82 -6.91
N ARG A 103 -14.98 -3.91 -6.93
CA ARG A 103 -15.72 -4.88 -7.74
C ARG A 103 -15.57 -4.59 -9.23
N VAL A 104 -15.53 -3.32 -9.65
CA VAL A 104 -15.24 -2.94 -11.03
C VAL A 104 -13.79 -3.30 -11.40
N ILE A 105 -12.82 -3.03 -10.52
CA ILE A 105 -11.42 -3.42 -10.72
C ILE A 105 -11.28 -4.95 -10.74
N ALA A 106 -11.98 -5.66 -9.85
CA ALA A 106 -11.96 -7.11 -9.76
C ALA A 106 -12.64 -7.79 -10.95
N LEU A 107 -13.68 -7.20 -11.53
CA LEU A 107 -14.29 -7.65 -12.77
C LEU A 107 -13.37 -7.36 -13.97
N ASN A 108 -12.61 -6.26 -13.94
CA ASN A 108 -11.63 -5.92 -14.96
C ASN A 108 -10.24 -6.55 -14.74
N ARG A 109 -10.02 -7.29 -13.64
CA ARG A 109 -8.72 -7.92 -13.31
C ARG A 109 -8.24 -8.89 -14.39
N HIS A 110 -9.17 -9.54 -15.08
CA HIS A 110 -8.88 -10.44 -16.20
C HIS A 110 -8.28 -9.71 -17.40
N ARG A 111 -8.54 -8.41 -17.57
CA ARG A 111 -7.97 -7.57 -18.65
C ARG A 111 -6.76 -6.75 -18.20
N LEU A 112 -6.57 -6.56 -16.90
CA LEU A 112 -5.43 -5.84 -16.31
C LEU A 112 -4.20 -6.73 -16.09
N GLY A 113 -4.35 -8.06 -16.08
CA GLY A 113 -3.25 -9.02 -15.93
C GLY A 113 -2.06 -8.80 -16.89
N PRO A 114 -2.27 -8.59 -18.20
CA PRO A 114 -1.18 -8.32 -19.15
C PRO A 114 -0.57 -6.92 -19.01
N LEU A 115 -1.36 -5.91 -18.63
CA LEU A 115 -0.93 -4.51 -18.53
C LEU A 115 -0.20 -4.17 -17.23
N VAL A 116 -0.41 -4.98 -16.18
CA VAL A 116 0.28 -4.82 -14.89
C VAL A 116 1.56 -5.67 -14.84
N GLY A 117 1.81 -6.57 -15.81
CA GLY A 117 3.06 -7.35 -15.91
C GLY A 117 3.37 -8.21 -14.68
N ALA A 118 2.40 -8.36 -13.76
CA ALA A 118 2.57 -9.12 -12.55
C ALA A 118 2.39 -10.59 -12.90
N LYS A 119 3.49 -11.36 -12.93
CA LYS A 119 3.42 -12.81 -12.79
C LYS A 119 2.50 -13.08 -11.60
N SER A 120 1.39 -13.76 -11.87
CA SER A 120 0.41 -14.15 -10.85
C SER A 120 1.18 -14.69 -9.66
N CYS A 121 0.90 -14.14 -8.47
CA CYS A 121 1.48 -14.61 -7.22
C CYS A 121 1.46 -16.14 -7.27
N ARG A 122 2.64 -16.77 -7.16
CA ARG A 122 2.72 -18.21 -6.98
C ARG A 122 2.13 -18.46 -5.59
N LEU A 123 0.82 -18.70 -5.55
CA LEU A 123 0.12 -19.24 -4.40
C LEU A 123 0.57 -20.69 -4.30
N ASP A 124 1.76 -20.91 -3.74
CA ASP A 124 2.13 -22.25 -3.29
C ASP A 124 1.41 -22.48 -1.96
N HIS A 125 0.58 -23.51 -1.99
CA HIS A 125 -0.25 -24.03 -0.90
C HIS A 125 0.59 -24.58 0.25
#